data_AF-A0A7C7EJ61-F1
#
_entry.id   AF-A0A7C7EJ61-F1
#
_cell.length_a   1.000
_cell.length_b   1.000
_cell.length_c   1.000
_cell.angle_alpha   90.00
_cell.angle_beta   90.00
_cell.angle_gamma   90.00
#
_symmetry.space_group_name_H-M   'P 1'
#
loop_
_entity.id
_entity.type
_entity.pdbx_description
1 polymer ?
#
loop_
_entity_poly.entity_id
_entity_poly.type
_entity_poly.pdbx_seq_one_letter_code
_entity_poly.pdbx_strand_id
1 'polypeptide(L)'
;MKSHQEYKKLVFGTIDIAVFDNGILTITTVGDSPVFYFDGIQVKRVAKSKKKYEWMIDEGYITSEQYEGYIKNMHYMMWSCFDCFIPDVVPNYIIEQYEVKPNNALVMCSDGMSDWISKDKIFDTLNKYGLKDGIDILVSESRKLAINAHNYFDDITVIAMKWIE
;
A
#
# COMPACT_ATOMS: atom_id res chain seq x y z
N MET A 1 18.77 21.70 -3.90
CA MET A 1 17.37 21.24 -3.97
C MET A 1 16.84 21.27 -2.54
N LYS A 2 15.88 22.15 -2.22
CA LYS A 2 15.31 22.24 -0.86
C LYS A 2 14.38 21.03 -0.66
N SER A 3 14.48 20.34 0.46
CA SER A 3 13.60 19.19 0.76
C SER A 3 12.15 19.66 0.87
N HIS A 4 11.20 18.78 0.52
CA HIS A 4 9.76 19.06 0.62
C HIS A 4 9.33 19.55 2.03
N GLN A 5 10.12 19.24 3.06
CA GLN A 5 9.92 19.65 4.44
C GLN A 5 10.05 21.16 4.72
N GLU A 6 10.68 21.96 3.83
CA GLU A 6 10.80 23.42 4.03
C GLU A 6 9.54 24.20 3.64
N TYR A 7 8.56 23.56 2.99
CA TYR A 7 7.27 24.19 2.74
C TYR A 7 6.38 24.00 3.98
N LYS A 8 5.96 25.11 4.59
CA LYS A 8 4.81 25.17 5.52
C LYS A 8 3.47 24.86 4.81
N LYS A 9 3.47 23.92 3.87
CA LYS A 9 2.31 23.40 3.16
C LYS A 9 2.02 22.00 3.69
N LEU A 10 0.74 21.72 3.78
CA LEU A 10 0.10 20.46 4.12
C LEU A 10 1.01 19.25 3.82
N VAL A 11 1.40 18.53 4.87
CA VAL A 11 2.15 17.27 4.78
C VAL A 11 1.11 16.16 4.66
N PHE A 12 1.24 15.32 3.64
CA PHE A 12 0.31 14.24 3.34
C PHE A 12 1.05 12.91 3.32
N GLY A 13 0.37 11.83 3.70
CA GLY A 13 0.90 10.48 3.69
C GLY A 13 -0.21 9.46 3.69
N THR A 14 0.12 8.25 3.28
CA THR A 14 -0.73 7.06 3.43
C THR A 14 -0.64 6.56 4.87
N ILE A 15 -1.65 5.81 5.30
CA ILE A 15 -1.68 5.17 6.62
C ILE A 15 -2.14 3.74 6.46
N ASP A 16 -1.29 2.80 6.85
CA ASP A 16 -1.66 1.41 7.04
C ASP A 16 -1.52 1.07 8.53
N ILE A 17 -2.55 0.45 9.11
CA ILE A 17 -2.58 0.04 10.50
C ILE A 17 -2.95 -1.43 10.57
N ALA A 18 -2.18 -2.20 11.35
CA ALA A 18 -2.50 -3.57 11.70
C ALA A 18 -2.49 -3.71 13.23
N VAL A 19 -3.60 -4.17 13.80
CA VAL A 19 -3.76 -4.44 15.23
C VAL A 19 -4.01 -5.93 15.40
N PHE A 20 -3.17 -6.60 16.17
CA PHE A 20 -3.36 -7.99 16.55
C PHE A 20 -3.77 -8.06 18.03
N ASP A 21 -4.96 -8.61 18.28
CA ASP A 21 -5.48 -8.82 19.63
C ASP A 21 -6.26 -10.14 19.68
N ASN A 22 -5.99 -10.96 20.71
CA ASN A 22 -6.71 -12.21 20.98
C ASN A 22 -6.90 -13.14 19.75
N GLY A 23 -5.86 -13.30 18.91
CA GLY A 23 -5.92 -14.16 17.73
C GLY A 23 -6.59 -13.53 16.51
N ILE A 24 -7.07 -12.29 16.62
CA ILE A 24 -7.70 -11.54 15.53
C ILE A 24 -6.74 -10.45 15.05
N LEU A 25 -6.47 -10.44 13.75
CA LEU A 25 -5.76 -9.39 13.06
C LEU A 25 -6.77 -8.46 12.40
N THR A 26 -6.83 -7.21 12.87
CA THR A 26 -7.62 -6.12 12.27
C THR A 26 -6.70 -5.22 11.48
N ILE A 27 -7.01 -4.99 10.21
CA ILE A 27 -6.21 -4.17 9.31
C ILE A 27 -7.07 -3.05 8.75
N THR A 28 -6.52 -1.84 8.69
CA THR A 28 -7.13 -0.72 7.99
C THR A 28 -6.09 0.05 7.19
N THR A 29 -6.51 0.56 6.02
CA THR A 29 -5.65 1.34 5.12
C THR A 29 -6.34 2.64 4.71
N VAL A 30 -5.54 3.68 4.51
CA VAL A 30 -5.94 4.99 3.96
C VAL A 30 -4.90 5.40 2.93
N GLY A 31 -5.31 5.53 1.68
CA GLY A 31 -4.42 5.80 0.55
C GLY A 31 -4.12 4.54 -0.26
N ASP A 32 -2.95 4.51 -0.89
CA ASP A 32 -2.57 3.51 -1.90
C ASP A 32 -1.42 2.57 -1.47
N SER A 33 -0.82 2.81 -0.30
CA SER A 33 0.13 1.86 0.28
C SER A 33 -0.51 0.48 0.45
N PRO A 34 0.11 -0.57 -0.11
CA PRO A 34 -0.48 -1.90 -0.04
C PRO A 34 -0.17 -2.61 1.27
N VAL A 35 -1.20 -3.30 1.73
CA VAL A 35 -1.10 -4.36 2.71
C VAL A 35 -1.42 -5.69 2.04
N PHE A 36 -0.54 -6.68 2.20
CA PHE A 36 -0.72 -8.04 1.71
C PHE A 36 -0.81 -9.02 2.87
N TYR A 37 -1.82 -9.87 2.86
CA TYR A 37 -2.04 -10.92 3.84
C TYR A 37 -1.97 -12.29 3.18
N PHE A 38 -1.22 -13.19 3.80
CA PHE A 38 -1.12 -14.59 3.42
C PHE A 38 -1.86 -15.44 4.44
N ASP A 39 -2.91 -16.13 3.99
CA ASP A 39 -3.80 -16.94 4.82
C ASP A 39 -3.31 -18.39 5.03
N GLY A 40 -2.09 -18.71 4.58
CA GLY A 40 -1.53 -20.06 4.56
C GLY A 40 -1.71 -20.78 3.21
N ILE A 41 -2.56 -20.28 2.33
CA ILE A 41 -2.85 -20.87 1.01
C ILE A 41 -2.56 -19.87 -0.10
N GLN A 42 -3.00 -18.62 0.05
CA GLN A 42 -2.90 -17.59 -0.98
C GLN A 42 -2.57 -16.21 -0.42
N VAL A 43 -1.97 -15.38 -1.27
CA VAL A 43 -1.67 -13.99 -0.96
C VAL A 43 -2.81 -13.09 -1.44
N LYS A 44 -3.43 -12.36 -0.53
CA LYS A 44 -4.47 -11.35 -0.79
C LYS A 44 -3.90 -9.97 -0.56
N ARG A 45 -4.28 -9.00 -1.41
CA ARG A 45 -4.13 -7.59 -1.06
C ARG A 45 -5.29 -7.25 -0.14
N VAL A 46 -4.98 -6.96 1.11
CA VAL A 46 -5.96 -6.49 2.09
C VAL A 46 -6.38 -5.11 1.66
N ALA A 47 -7.69 -4.86 1.66
CA ALA A 47 -8.24 -3.54 1.44
C ALA A 47 -7.64 -2.88 0.19
N LYS A 48 -8.08 -3.31 -1.00
CA LYS A 48 -7.83 -2.49 -2.19
C LYS A 48 -8.70 -1.26 -2.04
N SER A 49 -8.14 -0.15 -1.57
CA SER A 49 -8.75 1.15 -1.83
C SER A 49 -9.01 1.18 -3.34
N LYS A 50 -10.29 1.27 -3.73
CA LYS A 50 -10.62 1.54 -5.13
C LYS A 50 -9.75 2.72 -5.51
N LYS A 51 -9.09 2.69 -6.68
CA LYS A 51 -8.27 3.86 -7.09
C LYS A 51 -9.14 5.09 -6.85
N LYS A 52 -8.61 6.11 -6.20
CA LYS A 52 -9.33 7.14 -5.42
C LYS A 52 -10.65 7.72 -5.97
N TYR A 53 -10.99 7.54 -7.24
CA TYR A 53 -12.24 7.99 -7.85
C TYR A 53 -13.02 6.89 -8.61
N GLU A 54 -12.58 5.63 -8.61
CA GLU A 54 -13.36 4.51 -9.17
C GLU A 54 -14.66 4.32 -8.40
N TRP A 55 -14.68 4.57 -7.08
CA TRP A 55 -15.91 4.58 -6.30
C TRP A 55 -16.89 5.67 -6.77
N MET A 56 -16.40 6.79 -7.32
CA MET A 56 -17.27 7.84 -7.87
C MET A 56 -17.97 7.37 -9.15
N ILE A 57 -17.39 6.40 -9.87
CA ILE A 57 -18.07 5.73 -10.98
C ILE A 57 -19.17 4.83 -10.44
N ASP A 58 -18.85 4.03 -9.42
CA ASP A 58 -19.80 3.09 -8.81
C ASP A 58 -21.02 3.77 -8.18
N GLU A 59 -20.81 4.95 -7.57
CA GLU A 59 -21.87 5.77 -6.98
C GLU A 59 -22.53 6.75 -7.99
N GLY A 60 -22.08 6.76 -9.25
CA GLY A 60 -22.68 7.56 -10.33
C GLY A 60 -22.34 9.05 -10.35
N TYR A 61 -21.32 9.50 -9.62
CA TYR A 61 -20.84 10.89 -9.63
C TYR A 61 -20.06 11.27 -10.89
N ILE A 62 -19.32 10.33 -11.50
CA ILE A 62 -18.57 10.52 -12.75
C ILE A 62 -18.70 9.28 -13.65
N THR A 63 -18.54 9.43 -14.95
CA THR A 63 -18.48 8.29 -15.89
C THR A 63 -17.06 7.73 -15.99
N SER A 64 -16.91 6.49 -16.48
CA SER A 64 -15.60 5.91 -16.78
C SER A 64 -14.77 6.76 -17.76
N GLU A 65 -15.44 7.43 -18.72
CA GLU A 65 -14.78 8.32 -19.68
C GLU A 65 -14.25 9.60 -19.00
N GLN A 66 -15.02 10.18 -18.07
CA GLN A 66 -14.58 11.31 -17.26
C GLN A 66 -13.42 10.93 -16.32
N TYR A 67 -13.45 9.73 -15.75
CA TYR A 67 -12.35 9.20 -14.94
C TYR A 67 -11.05 9.10 -15.76
N GLU A 68 -11.09 8.54 -16.96
CA GLU A 68 -9.93 8.49 -17.86
C GLU A 68 -9.45 9.89 -18.28
N GLY A 69 -10.38 10.83 -18.51
CA GLY A 69 -10.06 12.20 -18.93
C GLY A 69 -9.43 13.06 -17.82
N TYR A 70 -9.99 13.02 -16.61
CA TYR A 70 -9.61 13.90 -15.49
C TYR A 70 -8.54 13.29 -14.58
N ILE A 71 -8.66 12.00 -14.26
CA ILE A 71 -7.88 11.37 -13.19
C ILE A 71 -6.58 10.78 -13.72
N LYS A 72 -6.59 10.12 -14.88
CA LYS A 72 -5.38 9.54 -15.48
C LYS A 72 -4.35 10.59 -15.88
N ASN A 73 -4.81 11.76 -16.30
CA ASN A 73 -3.98 12.91 -16.64
C ASN A 73 -3.64 13.79 -15.43
N MET A 74 -4.19 13.46 -14.26
CA MET A 74 -3.92 14.15 -13.01
C MET A 74 -2.50 13.79 -12.54
N HIS A 75 -1.75 14.78 -12.08
CA HIS A 75 -0.40 14.56 -11.56
C HIS A 75 -0.46 13.54 -10.42
N TYR A 76 0.40 12.52 -10.44
CA TYR A 76 0.38 11.38 -9.49
C TYR A 76 0.38 11.84 -8.01
N MET A 77 1.08 12.93 -7.68
CA MET A 77 1.05 13.55 -6.33
C MET A 77 -0.33 14.02 -5.87
N MET A 78 -1.28 14.23 -6.78
CA MET A 78 -2.66 14.61 -6.45
C MET A 78 -3.59 13.40 -6.30
N TRP A 79 -3.13 12.19 -6.65
CA TRP A 79 -3.88 10.94 -6.47
C TRP A 79 -4.10 10.58 -5.00
N SER A 80 -3.51 11.33 -4.05
CA SER A 80 -3.73 11.21 -2.61
C SER A 80 -4.40 12.44 -1.97
N CYS A 81 -4.55 13.56 -2.70
CA CYS A 81 -4.78 14.89 -2.09
C CYS A 81 -6.06 15.68 -2.49
N PHE A 82 -7.20 15.05 -2.79
CA PHE A 82 -8.41 15.81 -3.24
C PHE A 82 -9.54 15.77 -2.20
N ASP A 83 -9.53 14.74 -1.37
CA ASP A 83 -10.47 14.47 -0.29
C ASP A 83 -10.30 15.48 0.86
N CYS A 84 -9.11 16.08 0.96
CA CYS A 84 -8.76 17.06 1.99
C CYS A 84 -9.27 18.48 1.73
N PHE A 85 -9.93 18.76 0.60
CA PHE A 85 -10.57 20.06 0.34
C PHE A 85 -12.04 20.11 0.80
N ILE A 86 -12.56 19.01 1.33
CA ILE A 86 -13.91 18.94 1.86
C ILE A 86 -13.78 18.63 3.36
N PRO A 87 -14.05 19.60 4.26
CA PRO A 87 -13.90 19.46 5.72
C PRO A 87 -14.66 18.29 6.37
N ASP A 88 -15.54 17.62 5.63
CA ASP A 88 -16.45 16.58 6.10
C ASP A 88 -16.20 15.19 5.48
N VAL A 89 -15.11 14.97 4.72
CA VAL A 89 -14.85 13.65 4.13
C VAL A 89 -14.35 12.70 5.20
N VAL A 90 -15.23 11.77 5.59
CA VAL A 90 -14.85 10.53 6.28
C VAL A 90 -13.88 9.80 5.36
N PRO A 91 -12.60 9.63 5.73
CA PRO A 91 -11.67 8.88 4.89
C PRO A 91 -12.28 7.49 4.67
N ASN A 92 -12.32 7.04 3.40
CA ASN A 92 -12.82 5.70 3.10
C ASN A 92 -11.80 4.68 3.63
N TYR A 93 -11.97 4.30 4.88
CA TYR A 93 -11.16 3.28 5.53
C TYR A 93 -11.83 1.93 5.30
N ILE A 94 -11.07 0.99 4.78
CA ILE A 94 -11.51 -0.40 4.68
C ILE A 94 -10.96 -1.11 5.90
N ILE A 95 -11.84 -1.69 6.72
CA ILE A 95 -11.45 -2.55 7.84
C ILE A 95 -11.67 -4.00 7.43
N GLU A 96 -10.61 -4.79 7.47
CA GLU A 96 -10.69 -6.24 7.32
C GLU A 96 -10.19 -6.94 8.57
N GLN A 97 -10.83 -8.05 8.91
CA GLN A 97 -10.50 -8.86 10.08
C GLN A 97 -10.23 -10.29 9.68
N TYR A 98 -9.17 -10.85 10.26
CA TYR A 98 -8.69 -12.19 9.98
C TYR A 98 -8.44 -12.94 11.28
N GLU A 99 -8.96 -14.16 11.37
CA GLU A 99 -8.50 -15.12 12.38
C GLU A 99 -7.09 -15.57 11.99
N VAL A 100 -6.14 -15.42 12.90
CA VAL A 100 -4.73 -15.71 12.64
C VAL A 100 -4.38 -17.11 13.09
N LYS A 101 -3.71 -17.84 12.20
CA LYS A 101 -3.21 -19.20 12.41
C LYS A 101 -1.70 -19.24 12.20
N PRO A 102 -1.00 -20.26 12.75
CA PRO A 102 0.39 -20.51 12.42
C PRO A 102 0.60 -20.54 10.90
N ASN A 103 1.73 -20.00 10.45
CA ASN A 103 2.10 -19.78 9.05
C ASN A 103 1.34 -18.68 8.31
N ASN A 104 0.37 -17.99 8.92
CA ASN A 104 -0.12 -16.74 8.35
C ASN A 104 0.96 -15.67 8.39
N ALA A 105 0.88 -14.73 7.45
CA ALA A 105 1.83 -13.64 7.37
C ALA A 105 1.19 -12.37 6.82
N LEU A 106 1.74 -11.23 7.21
CA LEU A 106 1.35 -9.90 6.77
C LEU A 106 2.58 -9.16 6.25
N VAL A 107 2.44 -8.45 5.14
CA VAL A 107 3.42 -7.48 4.65
C VAL A 107 2.70 -6.16 4.40
N MET A 108 3.16 -5.09 5.04
CA MET A 108 2.75 -3.71 4.76
C MET A 108 3.94 -3.03 4.11
N CYS A 109 3.73 -2.34 2.99
CA CYS A 109 4.82 -1.63 2.34
C CYS A 109 4.37 -0.38 1.59
N SER A 110 5.29 0.55 1.35
CA SER A 110 5.07 1.64 0.40
C SER A 110 5.02 1.13 -1.04
N ASP A 111 4.49 1.97 -1.92
CA ASP A 111 4.54 1.83 -3.39
C ASP A 111 5.98 1.68 -3.92
N GLY A 112 6.96 2.31 -3.26
CA GLY A 112 8.39 2.11 -3.51
C GLY A 112 8.86 0.65 -3.52
N MET A 113 8.13 -0.29 -2.88
CA MET A 113 8.34 -1.73 -3.08
C MET A 113 7.37 -2.34 -4.09
N SER A 114 6.06 -2.14 -3.91
CA SER A 114 5.03 -2.89 -4.63
C SER A 114 4.90 -2.55 -6.10
N ASP A 115 5.36 -1.38 -6.53
CA ASP A 115 5.38 -0.99 -7.94
C ASP A 115 6.40 -1.82 -8.73
N TRP A 116 7.40 -2.38 -8.04
CA TRP A 116 8.52 -3.09 -8.64
C TRP A 116 8.49 -4.60 -8.38
N ILE A 117 7.96 -5.02 -7.24
CA ILE A 117 7.94 -6.43 -6.84
C ILE A 117 6.51 -6.89 -6.61
N SER A 118 6.14 -7.99 -7.27
CA SER A 118 4.83 -8.60 -7.10
C SER A 118 4.66 -9.20 -5.70
N LYS A 119 3.41 -9.24 -5.22
CA LYS A 119 3.04 -9.86 -3.94
C LYS A 119 3.55 -11.29 -3.81
N ASP A 120 3.46 -12.10 -4.87
CA ASP A 120 3.85 -13.51 -4.81
C ASP A 120 5.37 -13.63 -4.61
N LYS A 121 6.15 -12.81 -5.34
CA LYS A 121 7.61 -12.73 -5.19
C LYS A 121 8.02 -12.25 -3.80
N ILE A 122 7.29 -11.32 -3.20
CA ILE A 122 7.50 -10.89 -1.81
C ILE A 122 7.41 -12.10 -0.87
N PHE A 123 6.30 -12.83 -0.88
CA PHE A 123 6.11 -13.95 0.05
C PHE A 123 7.04 -15.13 -0.25
N ASP A 124 7.34 -15.43 -1.51
CA ASP A 124 8.33 -16.45 -1.88
C ASP A 124 9.71 -16.14 -1.31
N THR A 125 10.11 -14.87 -1.35
CA THR A 125 11.41 -14.41 -0.84
C THR A 125 11.45 -14.50 0.68
N LEU A 126 10.39 -14.04 1.36
CA LEU A 126 10.28 -14.14 2.82
C LEU A 126 10.23 -15.60 3.30
N ASN A 127 9.56 -16.49 2.57
CA ASN A 127 9.51 -17.91 2.89
C ASN A 127 10.87 -18.60 2.71
N LYS A 128 11.64 -18.20 1.69
CA LYS A 128 12.94 -18.80 1.38
C LYS A 128 14.07 -18.31 2.28
N TYR A 129 14.08 -17.02 2.60
CA TYR A 129 15.20 -16.37 3.28
C TYR A 129 14.87 -15.89 4.71
N GLY A 130 13.63 -16.08 5.17
CA GLY A 130 13.16 -15.55 6.44
C GLY A 130 12.84 -14.05 6.38
N LEU A 131 12.28 -13.50 7.47
CA LEU A 131 11.81 -12.11 7.48
C LEU A 131 12.96 -11.10 7.32
N LYS A 132 14.04 -11.27 8.09
CA LYS A 132 15.14 -10.30 8.12
C LYS A 132 15.87 -10.22 6.77
N ASP A 133 16.50 -11.32 6.37
CA ASP A 133 17.29 -11.35 5.13
C ASP A 133 16.39 -11.22 3.89
N GLY A 134 15.16 -11.75 3.95
CA GLY A 134 14.18 -11.58 2.89
C GLY A 134 13.79 -10.12 2.65
N ILE A 135 13.56 -9.32 3.70
CA ILE A 135 13.31 -7.88 3.57
C ILE A 135 14.52 -7.17 2.95
N ASP A 136 15.74 -7.46 3.41
CA ASP A 136 16.95 -6.83 2.86
C ASP A 136 17.12 -7.12 1.36
N ILE A 137 16.83 -8.35 0.94
CA ILE A 137 16.82 -8.76 -0.47
C ILE A 137 15.77 -7.98 -1.25
N LEU A 138 14.52 -7.92 -0.76
CA LEU A 138 13.41 -7.24 -1.43
C LEU A 138 13.68 -5.74 -1.59
N VAL A 139 14.14 -5.07 -0.53
CA VAL A 139 14.49 -3.64 -0.58
C VAL A 139 15.61 -3.39 -1.59
N SER A 140 16.65 -4.24 -1.60
CA SER A 140 17.73 -4.10 -2.59
C SER A 140 17.24 -4.35 -4.02
N GLU A 141 16.32 -5.30 -4.24
CA GLU A 141 15.78 -5.64 -5.55
C GLU A 141 14.89 -4.51 -6.08
N SER A 142 13.96 -3.98 -5.27
CA SER A 142 13.12 -2.84 -5.61
C SER A 142 13.95 -1.63 -6.02
N ARG A 143 14.99 -1.28 -5.24
CA ARG A 143 15.89 -0.17 -5.57
C ARG A 143 16.57 -0.38 -6.93
N LYS A 144 17.09 -1.59 -7.20
CA LYS A 144 17.77 -1.89 -8.47
C LYS A 144 16.81 -1.77 -9.65
N LEU A 145 15.60 -2.32 -9.54
CA LEU A 145 14.58 -2.27 -10.58
C LEU A 145 14.17 -0.83 -10.89
N ALA A 146 13.91 -0.03 -9.85
CA ALA A 146 13.52 1.37 -9.99
C ALA A 146 14.58 2.22 -10.70
N ILE A 147 15.85 2.11 -10.27
CA ILE A 147 16.98 2.83 -10.88
C ILE A 147 17.12 2.47 -12.36
N ASN A 148 17.03 1.17 -12.69
CA ASN A 148 17.18 0.70 -14.07
C ASN A 148 16.06 1.19 -15.00
N ALA A 149 14.85 1.43 -14.48
CA ALA A 149 13.70 1.85 -15.27
C ALA A 149 13.63 3.37 -15.47
N HIS A 150 13.86 4.16 -14.42
CA HIS A 150 13.49 5.59 -14.43
C HIS A 150 14.56 6.55 -13.88
N ASN A 151 15.78 6.09 -13.56
CA ASN A 151 16.84 6.92 -12.93
C ASN A 151 16.41 7.61 -11.61
N TYR A 152 15.32 7.15 -11.00
CA TYR A 152 14.76 7.62 -9.74
C TYR A 152 14.10 6.43 -9.02
N PHE A 153 14.08 6.46 -7.69
CA PHE A 153 13.39 5.47 -6.87
C PHE A 153 12.72 6.18 -5.69
N ASP A 154 11.56 5.67 -5.29
CA ASP A 154 10.79 6.20 -4.16
C ASP A 154 11.33 5.72 -2.80
N ASP A 155 10.85 6.29 -1.71
CA ASP A 155 11.12 5.82 -0.36
C ASP A 155 10.53 4.40 -0.18
N ILE A 156 11.38 3.47 0.27
CA ILE A 156 11.02 2.06 0.46
C ILE A 156 10.85 1.80 1.95
N THR A 157 9.61 1.61 2.38
CA THR A 157 9.27 1.22 3.76
C THR A 157 8.56 -0.12 3.74
N VAL A 158 8.97 -1.06 4.61
CA VAL A 158 8.40 -2.42 4.68
C VAL A 158 8.28 -2.85 6.13
N ILE A 159 7.14 -3.41 6.49
CA ILE A 159 6.90 -4.14 7.74
C ILE A 159 6.40 -5.52 7.36
N ALA A 160 7.05 -6.57 7.86
CA ALA A 160 6.62 -7.94 7.66
C ALA A 160 6.44 -8.65 9.00
N MET A 161 5.33 -9.36 9.14
CA MET A 161 4.98 -10.17 10.30
C MET A 161 4.66 -11.58 9.85
N LYS A 162 5.09 -12.57 10.62
CA LYS A 162 4.73 -13.98 10.41
C LYS A 162 4.37 -14.58 11.76
N TRP A 163 3.23 -15.25 11.81
CA TRP A 163 2.81 -15.97 13.01
C TRP A 163 3.41 -17.36 12.99
N ILE A 164 4.15 -17.65 14.06
CA ILE A 164 4.79 -18.93 14.34
C ILE A 164 4.04 -19.63 15.49
N GLU A 165 4.18 -20.95 15.58
CA GLU A 165 3.66 -21.72 16.72
C GLU A 165 4.29 -21.30 18.06
#